data_AF-A0A960A3G5-F1
#
_entry.id   AF-A0A960A3G5-F1
#
_cell.length_a   1.000
_cell.length_b   1.000
_cell.length_c   1.000
_cell.angle_alpha   90.00
_cell.angle_beta   90.00
_cell.angle_gamma   90.00
#
_symmetry.space_group_name_H-M   'P 1'
#
loop_
_entity.id
_entity.type
_entity.pdbx_description
1 polymer ?
#
loop_
_entity_poly.entity_id
_entity_poly.type
_entity_poly.pdbx_seq_one_letter_code
_entity_poly.pdbx_strand_id
1 'polypeptide(L)'
;WNGVEERDFTHPGYQAVFRLIQAVPFGDNWTDRLRAEAPNDLVRQLLVALLVEPLLREPDDAYSLTHTARLRLATVTRQIADVKSKLQRTDPLKESTSHRAQFAELTELEMQRKKLLTVGLG
;
A
#
# COMPACT_ATOMS: atom_id res chain seq x y z
N TRP A 1 3.73 -9.92 -2.55
CA TRP A 1 3.69 -8.52 -2.03
C TRP A 1 2.74 -8.31 -0.85
N ASN A 2 2.31 -9.34 -0.10
CA ASN A 2 1.48 -9.18 1.13
C ASN A 2 0.21 -8.32 0.98
N GLY A 3 -0.38 -8.30 -0.23
CA GLY A 3 -1.55 -7.49 -0.57
C GLY A 3 -1.27 -5.99 -0.70
N VAL A 4 -0.01 -5.58 -0.85
CA VAL A 4 0.36 -4.21 -1.23
C VAL A 4 -0.05 -3.95 -2.68
N GLU A 5 -0.64 -2.79 -2.90
CA GLU A 5 -1.04 -2.26 -4.19
C GLU A 5 -0.31 -0.94 -4.46
N GLU A 6 -0.26 -0.50 -5.73
CA GLU A 6 0.39 0.75 -6.10
C GLU A 6 -0.13 1.95 -5.29
N ARG A 7 -1.46 2.02 -5.07
CA ARG A 7 -2.12 3.10 -4.31
C ARG A 7 -1.69 3.18 -2.84
N ASP A 8 -1.00 2.17 -2.32
CA ASP A 8 -0.50 2.22 -0.95
C ASP A 8 0.67 3.18 -0.79
N PHE A 9 1.43 3.40 -1.87
CA PHE A 9 2.48 4.40 -1.93
C PHE A 9 1.87 5.78 -2.20
N THR A 10 2.14 6.75 -1.35
CA THR A 10 1.66 8.14 -1.53
C THR A 10 2.54 8.97 -2.46
N HIS A 11 3.83 8.66 -2.53
CA HIS A 11 4.77 9.37 -3.38
C HIS A 11 4.78 8.75 -4.80
N PRO A 12 4.61 9.56 -5.86
CA PRO A 12 4.51 9.05 -7.24
C PRO A 12 5.77 8.31 -7.70
N GLY A 13 6.95 8.68 -7.17
CA GLY A 13 8.19 7.95 -7.45
C GLY A 13 8.15 6.50 -6.97
N TYR A 14 7.62 6.24 -5.77
CA TYR A 14 7.52 4.88 -5.25
C TYR A 14 6.40 4.09 -5.93
N GLN A 15 5.31 4.74 -6.33
CA GLN A 15 4.28 4.14 -7.19
C GLN A 15 4.89 3.64 -8.51
N ALA A 16 5.70 4.48 -9.16
CA ALA A 16 6.37 4.13 -10.42
C ALA A 16 7.36 2.96 -10.25
N VAL A 17 8.15 2.95 -9.17
CA VAL A 17 9.06 1.83 -8.85
C VAL A 17 8.28 0.55 -8.58
N PHE A 18 7.20 0.61 -7.79
CA PHE A 18 6.38 -0.58 -7.51
C PHE A 18 5.72 -1.12 -8.78
N ARG A 19 5.19 -0.25 -9.65
CA ARG A 19 4.62 -0.62 -10.94
C ARG A 19 5.65 -1.32 -11.84
N LEU A 20 6.88 -0.79 -11.89
CA LEU A 20 7.99 -1.41 -12.60
C LEU A 20 8.31 -2.80 -12.06
N ILE A 21 8.40 -2.94 -10.74
CA ILE A 21 8.63 -4.22 -10.05
C ILE A 21 7.51 -5.24 -10.34
N GLN A 22 6.26 -4.80 -10.46
CA GLN A 22 5.15 -5.68 -10.84
C GLN A 22 5.20 -6.08 -12.32
N ALA A 23 5.68 -5.21 -13.20
CA ALA A 23 5.77 -5.47 -14.63
C ALA A 23 6.96 -6.37 -15.02
N VAL A 24 8.04 -6.37 -14.23
CA VAL A 24 9.25 -7.17 -14.49
C VAL A 24 9.28 -8.39 -13.57
N PRO A 25 9.04 -9.62 -14.07
CA PRO A 25 9.04 -10.82 -13.24
C PRO A 25 10.41 -11.10 -12.60
N PHE A 26 10.39 -11.51 -11.33
CA PHE A 26 11.59 -11.95 -10.62
C PHE A 26 12.26 -13.14 -11.32
N GLY A 27 13.59 -13.15 -11.36
CA GLY A 27 14.39 -14.18 -12.03
C GLY A 27 15.83 -13.72 -12.26
N ASP A 28 16.54 -14.34 -13.19
CA ASP A 28 17.94 -14.01 -13.46
C ASP A 28 18.11 -12.55 -13.90
N ASN A 29 19.21 -11.94 -13.44
CA ASN A 29 19.59 -10.54 -13.72
C ASN A 29 18.43 -9.55 -13.50
N TRP A 30 17.57 -9.81 -12.51
CA TRP A 30 16.34 -9.03 -12.30
C TRP A 30 16.61 -7.54 -12.09
N THR A 31 17.64 -7.20 -11.33
CA THR A 31 18.04 -5.81 -11.09
C THR A 31 18.49 -5.09 -12.37
N ASP A 32 19.18 -5.78 -13.28
CA ASP A 32 19.55 -5.23 -14.59
C ASP A 32 18.31 -5.01 -15.47
N ARG A 33 17.40 -5.98 -15.48
CA ARG A 33 16.14 -5.88 -16.22
C ARG A 33 15.27 -4.73 -15.71
N LEU A 34 15.14 -4.58 -14.39
CA LEU A 34 14.45 -3.43 -13.80
C LEU A 34 15.07 -2.10 -14.22
N ARG A 35 16.41 -2.00 -14.24
CA ARG A 35 17.11 -0.78 -14.66
C ARG A 35 16.90 -0.47 -16.14
N ALA A 36 16.86 -1.49 -17.00
CA ALA A 36 16.63 -1.35 -18.43
C ALA A 36 15.18 -0.94 -18.76
N GLU A 37 14.20 -1.47 -18.03
CA GLU A 37 12.77 -1.19 -18.20
C GLU A 37 12.29 0.06 -17.44
N ALA A 38 13.18 0.76 -16.73
CA ALA A 38 12.82 1.95 -15.99
C ALA A 38 12.30 3.05 -16.95
N PRO A 39 11.12 3.64 -16.68
CA PRO A 39 10.44 4.52 -17.63
C PRO A 39 11.13 5.88 -17.84
N ASN A 40 12.03 6.26 -16.93
CA ASN A 40 12.84 7.47 -17.02
C ASN A 40 14.02 7.42 -16.03
N ASP A 41 14.93 8.38 -16.17
CA ASP A 41 16.14 8.49 -15.36
C ASP A 41 15.87 8.68 -13.87
N LEU A 42 14.78 9.37 -13.49
CA LEU A 42 14.42 9.59 -12.08
C LEU A 42 14.02 8.27 -11.40
N VAL A 43 13.18 7.47 -12.05
CA VAL A 43 12.80 6.14 -11.54
C VAL A 43 14.01 5.22 -11.48
N ARG A 44 14.89 5.27 -12.48
CA ARG A 44 16.14 4.49 -12.50
C ARG A 44 17.07 4.88 -11.34
N GLN A 45 17.24 6.17 -11.07
CA GLN A 45 18.05 6.66 -9.95
C GLN A 45 17.46 6.25 -8.61
N LEU A 46 16.14 6.39 -8.43
CA LEU A 46 15.45 5.97 -7.21
C LEU A 46 15.59 4.46 -6.98
N LEU A 47 15.42 3.64 -8.03
CA LEU A 47 15.63 2.20 -7.96
C LEU A 47 17.05 1.86 -7.49
N VAL A 48 18.08 2.50 -8.07
CA VAL A 48 19.48 2.26 -7.66
C VAL A 48 19.72 2.65 -6.21
N ALA A 49 19.16 3.77 -5.76
CA ALA A 49 19.28 4.20 -4.36
C ALA A 49 18.64 3.18 -3.40
N LEU A 50 17.46 2.65 -3.74
CA LEU A 50 16.75 1.65 -2.95
C LEU A 50 17.49 0.30 -2.90
N LEU A 51 18.17 -0.08 -3.99
CA LEU A 51 18.93 -1.34 -4.04
C LEU A 51 20.13 -1.38 -3.10
N VAL A 52 20.65 -0.21 -2.71
CA VAL A 52 21.82 -0.08 -1.84
C VAL A 52 21.49 0.49 -0.46
N GLU A 53 20.21 0.72 -0.18
CA GLU A 53 19.77 1.25 1.10
C GLU A 53 20.05 0.21 2.21
N PRO A 54 20.77 0.59 3.29
CA PRO A 54 21.07 -0.33 4.37
C PRO A 54 19.76 -0.74 5.06
N LEU A 55 19.54 -2.04 5.16
CA LEU A 55 18.38 -2.58 5.87
C LEU A 55 18.60 -2.53 7.38
N LEU A 56 17.52 -2.30 8.12
CA LEU A 56 17.57 -2.21 9.58
C LEU A 56 17.89 -3.56 10.25
N ARG A 57 17.55 -4.66 9.58
CA ARG A 57 17.81 -6.04 9.99
C ARG A 57 17.71 -6.96 8.78
N GLU A 58 17.91 -8.26 8.99
CA GLU A 58 17.77 -9.27 7.96
C GLU A 58 16.38 -9.21 7.30
N PRO A 59 16.29 -9.18 5.95
CA PRO A 59 15.04 -9.10 5.19
C PRO A 59 14.34 -10.46 5.14
N ASP A 60 13.95 -10.97 6.30
CA ASP A 60 13.14 -12.18 6.41
C ASP A 60 11.66 -11.92 6.07
N ASP A 61 10.86 -12.99 6.03
CA ASP A 61 9.44 -12.90 5.75
C ASP A 61 8.70 -12.03 6.77
N ALA A 62 9.11 -12.07 8.03
CA ALA A 62 8.54 -11.23 9.08
C ALA A 62 8.82 -9.74 8.83
N TYR A 63 10.04 -9.38 8.40
CA TYR A 63 10.41 -8.02 8.00
C TYR A 63 9.50 -7.51 6.91
N SER A 64 9.38 -8.28 5.82
CA SER A 64 8.52 -7.94 4.70
C SER A 64 7.07 -7.78 5.15
N LEU A 65 6.56 -8.72 5.96
CA LEU A 65 5.18 -8.69 6.46
C LEU A 65 4.89 -7.45 7.31
N THR A 66 5.78 -7.11 8.25
CA THR A 66 5.63 -5.94 9.13
C THR A 66 5.65 -4.63 8.33
N HIS A 67 6.61 -4.46 7.42
CA HIS A 67 6.72 -3.25 6.60
C HIS A 67 5.53 -3.07 5.67
N THR A 68 5.11 -4.14 4.99
CA THR A 68 3.95 -4.11 4.09
C THR A 68 2.64 -3.90 4.85
N ALA A 69 2.48 -4.45 6.06
CA ALA A 69 1.31 -4.21 6.90
C ALA A 69 1.19 -2.73 7.31
N ARG A 70 2.30 -2.09 7.68
CA ARG A 70 2.35 -0.65 8.02
C ARG A 70 1.99 0.23 6.81
N LEU A 71 2.50 -0.12 5.63
CA LEU A 71 2.19 0.59 4.40
C LEU A 71 0.68 0.53 4.08
N ARG A 72 0.10 -0.68 4.11
CA ARG A 72 -1.35 -0.88 3.89
C ARG A 72 -2.21 -0.22 4.97
N LEU A 73 -1.75 -0.20 6.21
CA LEU A 73 -2.45 0.44 7.33
C LEU A 73 -2.65 1.94 7.08
N ALA A 74 -1.65 2.61 6.50
CA ALA A 74 -1.77 4.02 6.14
C ALA A 74 -2.88 4.27 5.12
N THR A 75 -3.03 3.39 4.12
CA THR A 75 -4.11 3.46 3.12
C THR A 75 -5.48 3.24 3.74
N VAL A 76 -5.64 2.16 4.51
CA VAL A 76 -6.91 1.85 5.19
C VAL A 76 -7.32 2.98 6.11
N THR A 77 -6.36 3.62 6.81
CA THR A 77 -6.64 4.77 7.67
C THR A 77 -7.20 5.97 6.90
N ARG A 78 -6.64 6.26 5.71
CA ARG A 78 -7.18 7.32 4.83
C ARG A 78 -8.58 6.97 4.33
N GLN A 79 -8.80 5.74 3.88
CA GLN A 79 -10.12 5.27 3.42
C GLN A 79 -11.18 5.37 4.52
N ILE A 80 -10.85 5.00 5.75
CA ILE A 80 -11.75 5.15 6.91
C ILE A 80 -12.12 6.63 7.12
N ALA A 81 -11.16 7.54 7.03
CA ALA A 81 -11.43 8.98 7.18
C ALA A 81 -12.38 9.48 6.08
N ASP A 82 -12.17 9.06 4.84
CA ASP A 82 -13.01 9.43 3.70
C ASP A 82 -14.44 8.89 3.85
N VAL A 83 -14.61 7.63 4.24
CA VAL A 83 -15.93 7.02 4.45
C VAL A 83 -16.65 7.67 5.63
N LYS A 84 -15.96 7.94 6.75
CA LYS A 84 -16.55 8.68 7.89
C LYS A 84 -17.02 10.08 7.48
N SER A 85 -16.23 10.81 6.68
CA SER A 85 -16.61 12.13 6.16
C SER A 85 -17.86 12.08 5.26
N LYS A 86 -18.03 11.01 4.47
CA LYS A 86 -19.24 10.79 3.66
C LYS A 86 -20.45 10.44 4.53
N LEU A 87 -20.26 9.55 5.51
CA LEU A 87 -21.31 9.10 6.44
C LEU A 87 -21.88 10.28 7.23
N GLN A 88 -21.03 11.18 7.74
CA GLN A 88 -21.44 12.39 8.47
C GLN A 88 -22.32 13.36 7.67
N ARG A 89 -22.31 13.26 6.34
CA ARG A 89 -23.09 14.13 5.43
C ARG A 89 -24.28 13.43 4.80
N THR A 90 -24.46 12.13 5.05
CA THR A 90 -25.53 11.32 4.47
C THR A 90 -26.68 11.23 5.46
N ASP A 91 -27.90 11.64 5.06
CA ASP A 91 -29.07 11.58 5.94
C ASP A 91 -29.58 10.13 6.04
N PRO A 92 -29.55 9.49 7.22
CA PRO A 92 -29.92 8.09 7.36
C PRO A 92 -31.41 7.81 7.09
N LEU A 93 -32.28 8.81 7.20
CA LEU A 93 -33.71 8.67 6.97
C LEU A 93 -34.07 8.84 5.49
N LYS A 94 -33.41 9.79 4.80
CA LYS A 94 -33.65 10.06 3.38
C LYS A 94 -32.85 9.14 2.45
N GLU A 95 -31.64 8.76 2.87
CA GLU A 95 -30.68 8.02 2.05
C GLU A 95 -30.28 6.68 2.70
N SER A 96 -31.27 5.97 3.26
CA SER A 96 -31.07 4.79 4.10
C SER A 96 -30.25 3.65 3.46
N THR A 97 -30.34 3.45 2.14
CA THR A 97 -29.54 2.45 1.41
C THR A 97 -28.08 2.88 1.30
N SER A 98 -27.83 4.15 0.94
CA SER A 98 -26.48 4.72 0.85
C SER A 98 -25.79 4.70 2.20
N HIS A 99 -26.49 5.15 3.26
CA HIS A 99 -25.97 5.14 4.62
C HIS A 99 -25.61 3.72 5.10
N ARG A 100 -26.47 2.72 4.85
CA ARG A 100 -26.18 1.31 5.20
C ARG A 100 -24.97 0.76 4.46
N ALA A 101 -24.82 1.07 3.17
CA ALA A 101 -23.67 0.64 2.38
C ALA A 101 -22.36 1.27 2.90
N GLN A 102 -22.35 2.58 3.16
CA GLN A 102 -21.19 3.28 3.73
C GLN A 102 -20.82 2.76 5.12
N PHE A 103 -21.81 2.42 5.96
CA PHE A 103 -21.57 1.84 7.28
C PHE A 103 -20.96 0.42 7.19
N ALA A 104 -21.42 -0.39 6.24
CA ALA A 104 -20.84 -1.71 5.97
C ALA A 104 -19.38 -1.59 5.49
N GLU A 105 -19.11 -0.72 4.53
CA GLU A 105 -17.76 -0.42 4.05
C GLU A 105 -16.84 0.03 5.19
N LEU A 106 -17.32 0.94 6.05
CA LEU A 106 -16.57 1.39 7.21
C LEU A 106 -16.24 0.23 8.17
N THR A 107 -17.19 -0.66 8.42
CA THR A 107 -17.01 -1.80 9.31
C THR A 107 -15.94 -2.76 8.79
N GLU A 108 -15.95 -3.03 7.48
CA GLU A 108 -14.94 -3.88 6.84
C GLU A 108 -13.54 -3.26 6.89
N LEU A 109 -13.42 -1.97 6.59
CA LEU A 109 -12.16 -1.24 6.71
C LEU A 109 -11.62 -1.22 8.15
N GLU A 110 -12.50 -1.06 9.14
CA GLU A 110 -12.13 -1.10 10.56
C GLU A 110 -11.63 -2.50 10.99
N MET A 111 -12.24 -3.57 10.49
CA MET A 111 -11.75 -4.94 10.69
C MET A 111 -10.39 -5.16 10.05
N GLN A 112 -10.20 -4.68 8.82
CA GLN A 112 -8.91 -4.73 8.13
C GLN A 112 -7.84 -3.95 8.88
N ARG A 113 -8.15 -2.75 9.38
CA ARG A 113 -7.25 -1.93 10.20
C ARG A 113 -6.77 -2.69 11.42
N LYS A 114 -7.69 -3.34 12.15
CA LYS A 114 -7.35 -4.13 13.35
C LYS A 114 -6.40 -5.28 13.01
N LYS A 115 -6.66 -6.02 11.93
CA LYS A 115 -5.78 -7.10 11.45
C LYS A 115 -4.38 -6.59 11.12
N LEU A 116 -4.28 -5.48 10.38
CA LEU A 116 -3.01 -4.89 9.98
C LEU A 116 -2.21 -4.35 11.18
N LEU A 117 -2.89 -3.78 12.18
CA LEU A 117 -2.25 -3.35 13.43
C LEU A 117 -1.62 -4.53 14.17
N THR A 118 -2.35 -5.64 14.32
CA THR A 118 -1.80 -6.85 14.96
C THR A 118 -0.57 -7.38 14.22
N VAL A 119 -0.60 -7.39 12.89
CA VAL A 119 0.53 -7.86 12.07
C VAL A 119 1.72 -6.90 12.12
N GLY A 120 1.49 -5.58 12.05
CA GLY A 120 2.56 -4.57 12.01
C GLY A 120 3.29 -4.32 13.34
N LEU A 121 2.82 -4.93 14.43
CA LEU A 121 3.44 -4.92 15.76
C LEU A 121 4.44 -6.06 15.98
N GLY A 122 4.36 -7.14 15.17
CA GLY A 122 5.38 -8.19 15.12
C GLY A 122 6.62 -7.74 14.37
#